data_AF-A0A6N2WZT0-F1
#
_entry.id   AF-A0A6N2WZT0-F1
#
_cell.length_a   1.000
_cell.length_b   1.000
_cell.length_c   1.000
_cell.angle_alpha   90.00
_cell.angle_beta   90.00
_cell.angle_gamma   90.00
#
_symmetry.space_group_name_H-M   'P 1'
#
loop_
_entity.id
_entity.type
_entity.pdbx_description
1 polymer ?
#
loop_
_entity_poly.entity_id
_entity_poly.type
_entity_poly.pdbx_seq_one_letter_code
_entity_poly.pdbx_strand_id
1 'polypeptide(L)'
;MMRNKKLRTVFCGILIFLLVFALFCLGDYGIHYYHTPIKKDYDYTGTGMLVSLTEPDTFEQVSVEIHGKALHYLWGNQEDAIAGNVWMNGERLFVEGADDMGFYAPFIDEEPYYSCLTESVTNIPGNMFLISRDLKTVFCGVLMDGKEFLLIIPAENKSDADRTLKSGLEQSQPLSRWLSAYPLFL
;
A
#
# COMPACT_ATOMS: atom_id res chain seq x y z
N MET A 1 31.99 -17.08 58.69
CA MET A 1 32.39 -17.13 57.26
C MET A 1 31.41 -17.86 56.32
N MET A 2 30.60 -18.83 56.78
CA MET A 2 29.71 -19.64 55.91
C MET A 2 28.43 -18.93 55.40
N ARG A 3 27.90 -17.95 56.17
CA ARG A 3 26.67 -17.19 55.84
C ARG A 3 26.84 -16.27 54.61
N ASN A 4 28.02 -15.64 54.46
CA ASN A 4 28.33 -14.80 53.30
C ASN A 4 28.50 -15.60 51.99
N LYS A 5 28.95 -16.87 52.07
CA LYS A 5 29.08 -17.72 50.87
C LYS A 5 27.71 -18.11 50.32
N LYS A 6 26.76 -18.54 51.16
CA LYS A 6 25.38 -18.84 50.74
C LYS A 6 24.66 -17.60 50.18
N LEU A 7 24.79 -16.46 50.85
CA LEU A 7 24.19 -15.21 50.39
C LEU A 7 24.76 -14.78 49.03
N ARG A 8 26.08 -14.89 48.83
CA ARG A 8 26.74 -14.61 47.55
C ARG A 8 26.32 -15.58 46.44
N THR A 9 26.14 -16.87 46.73
CA THR A 9 25.64 -17.85 45.76
C THR A 9 24.20 -17.55 45.34
N VAL A 10 23.32 -17.21 46.29
CA VAL A 10 21.93 -16.82 46.00
C VAL A 10 21.89 -15.53 45.18
N PHE A 11 22.71 -14.53 45.55
CA PHE A 11 22.80 -13.27 44.82
C PHE A 11 23.32 -13.47 43.38
N CYS A 12 24.36 -14.31 43.18
CA CYS A 12 24.82 -14.69 41.85
C CYS A 12 23.74 -15.40 41.04
N GLY A 13 22.96 -16.29 41.66
CA GLY A 13 21.84 -16.96 40.99
C GLY A 13 20.76 -15.98 40.52
N ILE A 14 20.37 -15.03 41.38
CA ILE A 14 19.43 -13.95 41.02
C ILE A 14 19.98 -13.09 39.89
N LEU A 15 21.26 -12.72 39.94
CA LEU A 15 21.88 -11.89 38.89
C LEU A 15 21.90 -12.60 37.54
N ILE A 16 22.25 -13.89 37.51
CA ILE A 16 22.21 -14.72 36.30
C ILE A 16 20.77 -14.83 35.78
N PHE A 17 19.80 -15.07 36.66
CA PHE A 17 18.39 -15.13 36.29
C PHE A 17 17.90 -13.82 35.67
N LEU A 18 18.22 -12.68 36.27
CA LEU A 18 17.89 -11.36 35.73
C LEU A 18 18.56 -11.10 34.38
N LEU A 19 19.81 -11.53 34.21
CA LEU A 19 20.53 -11.40 32.94
C LEU A 19 19.88 -12.25 31.84
N VAL A 20 19.54 -13.51 32.13
CA VAL A 20 18.84 -14.39 31.19
C VAL A 20 17.47 -13.82 30.86
N PHE A 21 16.72 -13.35 31.85
CA PHE A 21 15.42 -12.72 31.64
C PHE A 21 15.52 -11.46 30.76
N ALA A 22 16.51 -10.60 31.01
CA ALA A 22 16.75 -9.42 30.18
C ALA A 22 17.06 -9.79 28.72
N LEU A 23 17.84 -10.86 28.48
CA LEU A 23 18.11 -11.36 27.14
C LEU A 23 16.84 -11.88 26.44
N PHE A 24 15.97 -12.59 27.17
CA PHE A 24 14.68 -13.00 26.62
C PHE A 24 13.79 -11.80 26.26
N CYS A 25 13.72 -10.77 27.12
CA CYS A 25 12.97 -9.55 26.82
C CYS A 25 13.53 -8.81 25.59
N LEU A 26 14.86 -8.74 25.44
CA LEU A 26 15.49 -8.14 24.27
C LEU A 26 15.24 -8.95 22.99
N GLY A 27 15.25 -10.28 23.09
CA GLY A 27 14.95 -11.18 21.96
C GLY A 27 13.52 -11.02 21.48
N ASP A 28 12.54 -11.01 22.40
CA ASP A 28 11.13 -10.81 22.09
C ASP A 28 10.86 -9.42 21.50
N TYR A 29 11.47 -8.39 22.10
CA TYR A 29 11.44 -7.04 21.57
C TYR A 29 12.01 -6.97 20.14
N GLY A 30 13.12 -7.67 19.88
CA GLY A 30 13.71 -7.77 18.56
C GLY A 30 12.78 -8.43 17.54
N ILE A 31 12.14 -9.55 17.88
CA ILE A 31 11.19 -10.25 17.00
C ILE A 31 9.96 -9.38 16.70
N HIS A 32 9.45 -8.68 17.70
CA HIS A 32 8.31 -7.78 17.51
C HIS A 32 8.64 -6.67 16.51
N TYR A 33 9.79 -6.00 16.66
CA TYR A 33 10.22 -4.95 15.75
C TYR A 33 10.65 -5.48 14.37
N TYR A 34 11.10 -6.72 14.29
CA TYR A 34 11.38 -7.36 13.03
C TYR A 34 10.13 -7.43 12.16
N HIS A 35 8.98 -7.86 12.71
CA HIS A 35 7.74 -8.02 11.93
C HIS A 35 6.81 -6.81 11.92
N THR A 36 7.05 -5.80 12.77
CA THR A 36 6.12 -4.67 12.90
C THR A 36 6.64 -3.47 12.11
N PRO A 37 5.95 -3.04 11.04
CA PRO A 37 6.37 -1.88 10.27
C PRO A 37 6.11 -0.58 11.06
N ILE A 38 6.92 0.44 10.80
CA ILE A 38 6.57 1.82 11.13
C ILE A 38 5.44 2.24 10.20
N LYS A 39 4.33 2.70 10.79
CA LYS A 39 3.15 3.16 10.06
C LYS A 39 3.15 4.67 9.94
N LYS A 40 2.98 5.20 8.74
CA LYS A 40 2.77 6.63 8.47
C LYS A 40 1.45 6.80 7.75
N ASP A 41 0.60 7.69 8.25
CA ASP A 41 -0.69 7.95 7.63
C ASP A 41 -0.50 8.56 6.22
N TYR A 42 -1.33 8.11 5.30
CA TYR A 42 -1.44 8.58 3.93
C TYR A 42 -2.91 8.84 3.65
N ASP A 43 -3.28 10.11 3.68
CA ASP A 43 -4.63 10.56 3.37
C ASP A 43 -4.59 11.51 2.17
N TYR A 44 -5.52 11.31 1.25
CA TYR A 44 -5.75 12.19 0.11
C TYR A 44 -7.24 12.47 -0.02
N THR A 45 -7.60 13.73 -0.22
CA THR A 45 -8.97 14.15 -0.56
C THR A 45 -8.88 15.17 -1.67
N GLY A 46 -9.55 14.90 -2.79
CA GLY A 46 -9.49 15.76 -3.96
C GLY A 46 -10.28 15.20 -5.12
N THR A 47 -9.74 15.35 -6.32
CA THR A 47 -10.40 14.91 -7.57
C THR A 47 -9.53 13.95 -8.35
N GLY A 48 -10.19 13.01 -8.99
CA GLY A 48 -9.62 12.16 -10.03
C GLY A 48 -10.34 12.36 -11.35
N MET A 49 -9.73 11.85 -12.41
CA MET A 49 -10.34 11.78 -13.73
C MET A 49 -10.63 10.32 -14.06
N LEU A 50 -11.90 10.00 -14.26
CA LEU A 50 -12.36 8.70 -14.72
C LEU A 50 -12.39 8.72 -16.25
N VAL A 51 -11.62 7.85 -16.90
CA VAL A 51 -11.52 7.78 -18.37
C VAL A 51 -12.01 6.41 -18.84
N SER A 52 -12.93 6.40 -19.80
CA SER A 52 -13.43 5.15 -20.38
C SER A 52 -12.34 4.42 -21.17
N LEU A 53 -12.15 3.13 -20.90
CA LEU A 53 -11.14 2.33 -21.61
C LEU A 53 -11.55 1.97 -23.04
N THR A 54 -12.85 2.01 -23.35
CA THR A 54 -13.39 1.72 -24.69
C THR A 54 -13.60 2.99 -25.53
N GLU A 55 -13.82 4.13 -24.88
CA GLU A 55 -14.10 5.42 -25.52
C GLU A 55 -13.32 6.54 -24.80
N PRO A 56 -12.00 6.70 -25.05
CA PRO A 56 -11.13 7.57 -24.23
C PRO A 56 -11.48 9.06 -24.23
N ASP A 57 -12.27 9.52 -25.19
CA ASP A 57 -12.81 10.88 -25.21
C ASP A 57 -13.99 11.07 -24.24
N THR A 58 -14.49 9.99 -23.65
CA THR A 58 -15.45 10.01 -22.54
C THR A 58 -14.69 10.03 -21.22
N PHE A 59 -14.74 11.18 -20.55
CA PHE A 59 -14.10 11.39 -19.27
C PHE A 59 -15.02 12.12 -18.30
N GLU A 60 -14.88 11.82 -17.02
CA GLU A 60 -15.64 12.42 -15.93
C GLU A 60 -14.72 12.77 -14.77
N GLN A 61 -14.86 14.00 -14.25
CA GLN A 61 -14.21 14.37 -13.00
C GLN A 61 -15.01 13.80 -11.84
N VAL A 62 -14.34 13.07 -10.95
CA VAL A 62 -14.96 12.43 -9.78
C VAL A 62 -14.28 12.88 -8.49
N SER A 63 -15.03 12.89 -7.39
CA SER A 63 -14.46 13.12 -6.07
C SER A 63 -13.75 11.85 -5.61
N VAL A 64 -12.56 12.00 -5.04
CA VAL A 64 -11.72 10.89 -4.59
C VAL A 64 -11.24 11.13 -3.17
N GLU A 65 -11.33 10.09 -2.36
CA GLU A 65 -10.73 10.01 -1.03
C GLU A 65 -9.88 8.75 -0.94
N ILE A 66 -8.67 8.86 -0.40
CA ILE A 66 -7.80 7.73 -0.10
C ILE A 66 -7.44 7.82 1.36
N HIS A 67 -7.68 6.73 2.08
CA HIS A 67 -7.26 6.58 3.47
C HIS A 67 -6.38 5.35 3.58
N GLY A 68 -5.11 5.56 3.90
CA GLY A 68 -4.14 4.48 3.97
C GLY A 68 -3.02 4.75 4.97
N LYS A 69 -2.15 3.75 5.09
CA LYS A 69 -0.92 3.82 5.87
C LYS A 69 0.22 3.27 5.02
N ALA A 70 1.26 4.07 4.85
CA ALA A 70 2.54 3.59 4.38
C ALA A 70 3.21 2.78 5.50
N LEU A 71 3.71 1.61 5.14
CA LEU A 71 4.31 0.62 6.02
C LEU A 71 5.80 0.52 5.68
N HIS A 72 6.65 0.92 6.60
CA HIS A 72 8.11 0.88 6.44
C HIS A 72 8.73 -0.18 7.36
N TYR A 73 9.40 -1.19 6.78
CA TYR A 73 10.05 -2.26 7.51
C TYR A 73 11.55 -1.96 7.69
N LEU A 74 11.95 -1.51 8.90
CA LEU A 74 13.31 -1.02 9.14
C LEU A 74 14.43 -2.01 8.78
N TRP A 75 14.16 -3.31 8.88
CA TRP A 75 15.20 -4.34 8.75
C TRP A 75 15.20 -4.98 7.36
N GLY A 76 14.41 -4.47 6.41
CA GLY A 76 14.35 -4.96 5.02
C GLY A 76 13.97 -6.44 4.90
N ASN A 77 13.27 -6.95 5.91
CA ASN A 77 12.83 -8.34 5.98
C ASN A 77 11.48 -8.57 5.28
N GLN A 78 10.76 -7.50 4.99
CA GLN A 78 9.57 -7.46 4.15
C GLN A 78 9.66 -6.20 3.29
N GLU A 79 9.03 -6.24 2.13
CA GLU A 79 8.88 -5.07 1.27
C GLU A 79 8.08 -3.99 2.01
N ASP A 80 8.54 -2.75 1.89
CA ASP A 80 7.70 -1.60 2.24
C ASP A 80 6.39 -1.70 1.46
N ALA A 81 5.29 -1.23 2.04
CA ALA A 81 3.98 -1.37 1.43
C ALA A 81 3.09 -0.17 1.73
N ILE A 82 1.98 -0.07 1.01
CA ILE A 82 0.86 0.76 1.40
C ILE A 82 -0.38 -0.10 1.57
N ALA A 83 -1.18 0.21 2.58
CA ALA A 83 -2.44 -0.45 2.81
C ALA A 83 -3.52 0.57 3.13
N GLY A 84 -4.73 0.39 2.61
CA GLY A 84 -5.77 1.40 2.77
C GLY A 84 -7.03 1.10 1.97
N ASN A 85 -7.76 2.16 1.66
CA ASN A 85 -8.99 2.13 0.89
C ASN A 85 -9.04 3.36 -0.02
N VAL A 86 -9.72 3.20 -1.16
CA VAL A 86 -10.02 4.28 -2.10
C VAL A 86 -11.53 4.40 -2.22
N TRP A 87 -12.03 5.63 -2.10
CA TRP A 87 -13.41 5.99 -2.37
C TRP A 87 -13.47 6.86 -3.62
N MET A 88 -14.47 6.60 -4.45
CA MET A 88 -14.84 7.39 -5.60
C MET A 88 -16.30 7.80 -5.44
N ASN A 89 -16.58 9.10 -5.42
CA ASN A 89 -17.91 9.65 -5.17
C ASN A 89 -18.60 9.09 -3.91
N GLY A 90 -17.81 8.80 -2.86
CA GLY A 90 -18.28 8.25 -1.59
C GLY A 90 -18.46 6.73 -1.56
N GLU A 91 -18.22 6.03 -2.67
CA GLU A 91 -18.28 4.55 -2.74
C GLU A 91 -16.89 3.93 -2.73
N ARG A 92 -16.69 2.87 -1.92
CA ARG A 92 -15.41 2.15 -1.83
C ARG A 92 -15.16 1.34 -3.10
N LEU A 93 -13.96 1.49 -3.67
CA LEU A 93 -13.54 0.77 -4.87
C LEU A 93 -13.10 -0.66 -4.56
N PHE A 94 -12.32 -0.86 -3.51
CA PHE A 94 -11.78 -2.16 -3.13
C PHE A 94 -12.43 -2.58 -1.81
N VAL A 95 -13.17 -3.67 -1.82
CA VAL A 95 -13.90 -4.17 -0.64
C VAL A 95 -13.61 -5.66 -0.49
N GLU A 96 -12.79 -6.03 0.48
CA GLU A 96 -12.53 -7.43 0.80
C GLU A 96 -12.74 -7.70 2.30
N GLY A 97 -13.63 -8.66 2.61
CA GLY A 97 -13.71 -9.27 3.94
C GLY A 97 -14.07 -8.36 5.13
N ALA A 98 -13.84 -8.87 6.34
CA ALA A 98 -14.32 -8.30 7.60
C ALA A 98 -13.43 -7.18 8.19
N ASP A 99 -12.25 -6.93 7.61
CA ASP A 99 -11.17 -6.16 8.27
C ASP A 99 -11.04 -4.71 7.77
N ASP A 100 -12.08 -4.16 7.10
CA ASP A 100 -12.16 -2.76 6.65
C ASP A 100 -11.00 -2.26 5.76
N MET A 101 -10.09 -3.13 5.31
CA MET A 101 -8.95 -2.80 4.45
C MET A 101 -9.28 -3.15 2.99
N GLY A 102 -9.18 -2.18 2.10
CA GLY A 102 -9.54 -2.34 0.69
C GLY A 102 -8.37 -2.81 -0.17
N PHE A 103 -7.14 -2.36 0.09
CA PHE A 103 -5.96 -2.78 -0.67
C PHE A 103 -4.74 -2.97 0.24
N TYR A 104 -3.83 -3.83 -0.19
CA TYR A 104 -2.46 -3.95 0.31
C TYR A 104 -1.50 -4.07 -0.88
N ALA A 105 -0.63 -3.09 -1.08
CA ALA A 105 0.25 -3.00 -2.25
C ALA A 105 1.72 -2.87 -1.81
N PRO A 106 2.56 -3.92 -2.01
CA PRO A 106 3.98 -3.90 -1.68
C PRO A 106 4.82 -3.17 -2.76
N PHE A 107 5.86 -2.46 -2.36
CA PHE A 107 6.81 -1.75 -3.21
C PHE A 107 7.99 -2.65 -3.60
N ILE A 108 7.73 -3.68 -4.42
CA ILE A 108 8.73 -4.66 -4.86
C ILE A 108 9.90 -4.01 -5.60
N ASP A 109 11.13 -4.45 -5.32
CA ASP A 109 12.36 -3.87 -5.85
C ASP A 109 12.45 -3.88 -7.39
N GLU A 110 11.82 -4.85 -8.06
CA GLU A 110 11.78 -4.92 -9.52
C GLU A 110 10.98 -3.78 -10.17
N GLU A 111 10.12 -3.10 -9.41
CA GLU A 111 9.32 -1.95 -9.84
C GLU A 111 9.78 -0.68 -9.10
N PRO A 112 10.74 0.07 -9.68
CA PRO A 112 11.43 1.16 -8.97
C PRO A 112 10.57 2.42 -8.78
N TYR A 113 9.42 2.52 -9.45
CA TYR A 113 8.60 3.75 -9.44
C TYR A 113 7.19 3.54 -8.94
N TYR A 114 6.61 2.35 -9.06
CA TYR A 114 5.21 2.08 -8.72
C TYR A 114 5.06 0.76 -7.97
N SER A 115 4.14 0.72 -7.01
CA SER A 115 3.55 -0.53 -6.54
C SER A 115 2.31 -0.84 -7.37
N CYS A 116 2.03 -2.13 -7.58
CA CYS A 116 0.88 -2.60 -8.33
C CYS A 116 0.19 -3.75 -7.58
N LEU A 117 -1.12 -3.63 -7.45
CA LEU A 117 -2.03 -4.69 -7.03
C LEU A 117 -3.07 -4.86 -8.14
N THR A 118 -3.10 -6.03 -8.75
CA THR A 118 -4.18 -6.44 -9.65
C THR A 118 -5.04 -7.46 -8.92
N GLU A 119 -6.26 -7.10 -8.57
CA GLU A 119 -7.20 -8.05 -7.97
C GLU A 119 -7.99 -8.74 -9.08
N SER A 120 -7.95 -10.07 -9.08
CA SER A 120 -8.66 -10.92 -10.05
C SER A 120 -10.08 -11.29 -9.58
N VAL A 121 -10.65 -10.51 -8.65
CA VAL A 121 -11.96 -10.78 -8.07
C VAL A 121 -13.03 -10.09 -8.91
N THR A 122 -13.89 -10.86 -9.55
CA THR A 122 -14.87 -10.37 -10.53
C THR A 122 -16.05 -9.59 -9.94
N ASN A 123 -16.09 -9.37 -8.62
CA ASN A 123 -17.26 -8.85 -7.89
C ASN A 123 -16.99 -7.55 -7.11
N ILE A 124 -15.84 -6.92 -7.30
CA ILE A 124 -15.49 -5.64 -6.68
C ILE A 124 -15.31 -4.56 -7.74
N PRO A 125 -15.67 -3.29 -7.46
CA PRO A 125 -15.52 -2.21 -8.44
C PRO A 125 -14.07 -2.00 -8.89
N GLY A 126 -13.09 -2.08 -8.00
CA GLY A 126 -11.68 -1.91 -8.32
C GLY A 126 -11.03 -3.20 -8.82
N ASN A 127 -10.46 -3.20 -10.04
CA ASN A 127 -9.77 -4.37 -10.61
C ASN A 127 -8.24 -4.18 -10.71
N MET A 128 -7.74 -2.97 -10.43
CA MET A 128 -6.31 -2.64 -10.39
C MET A 128 -6.10 -1.44 -9.47
N PHE A 129 -5.06 -1.47 -8.65
CA PHE A 129 -4.54 -0.34 -7.88
C PHE A 129 -3.04 -0.20 -8.13
N LEU A 130 -2.61 0.97 -8.60
CA LEU A 130 -1.20 1.34 -8.65
C LEU A 130 -0.98 2.65 -7.91
N ILE A 131 0.15 2.76 -7.24
CA ILE A 131 0.59 3.99 -6.58
C ILE A 131 2.07 4.23 -6.82
N SER A 132 2.47 5.47 -7.07
CA SER A 132 3.87 5.84 -7.19
C SER A 132 4.59 5.70 -5.84
N ARG A 133 5.89 5.38 -5.84
CA ARG A 133 6.69 5.28 -4.61
C ARG A 133 6.75 6.57 -3.80
N ASP A 134 6.60 7.72 -4.46
CA ASP A 134 6.51 9.02 -3.78
C ASP A 134 5.09 9.35 -3.28
N LEU A 135 4.15 8.41 -3.46
CA LEU A 135 2.75 8.45 -3.02
C LEU A 135 1.92 9.59 -3.64
N LYS A 136 2.38 10.18 -4.74
CA LYS A 136 1.70 11.32 -5.37
C LYS A 136 0.73 10.95 -6.45
N THR A 137 0.94 9.81 -7.11
CA THR A 137 0.14 9.39 -8.26
C THR A 137 -0.49 8.04 -7.96
N VAL A 138 -1.80 7.94 -8.20
CA VAL A 138 -2.55 6.70 -8.07
C VAL A 138 -3.33 6.45 -9.35
N PHE A 139 -3.31 5.20 -9.81
CA PHE A 139 -4.15 4.71 -10.89
C PHE A 139 -5.03 3.60 -10.36
N CYS A 140 -6.34 3.69 -10.56
CA CYS A 140 -7.27 2.60 -10.27
C CYS A 140 -7.95 2.15 -11.55
N GLY A 141 -7.95 0.85 -11.82
CA GLY A 141 -8.88 0.27 -12.77
C GLY A 141 -10.23 0.08 -12.10
N VAL A 142 -11.32 0.53 -12.74
CA VAL A 142 -12.66 0.54 -12.16
C VAL A 142 -13.66 -0.10 -13.13
N LEU A 143 -14.45 -1.05 -12.65
CA LEU A 143 -15.55 -1.70 -13.36
C LEU A 143 -16.89 -1.15 -12.86
N MET A 144 -17.64 -0.47 -13.73
CA MET A 144 -18.97 0.07 -13.45
C MET A 144 -19.94 -0.31 -14.56
N ASP A 145 -21.09 -0.88 -14.21
CA ASP A 145 -22.13 -1.28 -15.17
C ASP A 145 -21.61 -2.13 -16.36
N GLY A 146 -20.62 -2.99 -16.10
CA GLY A 146 -19.99 -3.84 -17.11
C GLY A 146 -19.03 -3.11 -18.06
N LYS A 147 -18.71 -1.84 -17.78
CA LYS A 147 -17.71 -1.04 -18.50
C LYS A 147 -16.49 -0.79 -17.63
N GLU A 148 -15.33 -0.78 -18.26
CA GLU A 148 -14.05 -0.58 -17.59
C GLU A 148 -13.54 0.85 -17.81
N PHE A 149 -13.02 1.41 -16.73
CA PHE A 149 -12.52 2.77 -16.66
C PHE A 149 -11.15 2.77 -16.01
N LEU A 150 -10.34 3.78 -16.33
CA LEU A 150 -9.14 4.13 -15.62
C LEU A 150 -9.40 5.41 -14.82
N LEU A 151 -9.30 5.32 -13.51
CA LEU A 151 -9.30 6.45 -12.60
C LEU A 151 -7.86 6.93 -12.37
N ILE A 152 -7.59 8.19 -12.71
CA ILE A 152 -6.27 8.82 -12.59
C ILE A 152 -6.32 9.87 -11.49
N ILE A 153 -5.43 9.76 -10.49
CA ILE A 153 -5.42 10.60 -9.29
C ILE A 153 -3.99 11.12 -9.01
N PRO A 154 -3.83 12.40 -8.64
CA PRO A 154 -4.81 13.48 -8.72
C PRO A 154 -5.03 13.93 -10.17
N ALA A 155 -6.23 14.39 -10.50
CA ALA A 155 -6.49 15.08 -11.76
C ALA A 155 -7.68 16.05 -11.64
N GLU A 156 -7.47 17.31 -12.02
CA GLU A 156 -8.51 18.35 -12.01
C GLU A 156 -9.22 18.50 -13.37
N ASN A 157 -8.55 18.08 -14.45
CA ASN A 157 -9.06 18.17 -15.81
C ASN A 157 -8.37 17.13 -16.70
N LYS A 158 -8.86 16.96 -17.93
CA LYS A 158 -8.33 15.98 -18.89
C LYS A 158 -6.83 16.18 -19.17
N SER A 159 -6.36 17.42 -19.29
CA SER A 159 -4.95 17.69 -19.60
C SER A 159 -4.00 17.25 -18.49
N ASP A 160 -4.41 17.40 -17.23
CA ASP A 160 -3.63 16.89 -16.10
C ASP A 160 -3.66 15.36 -16.05
N ALA A 161 -4.82 14.75 -16.30
CA ALA A 161 -4.96 13.30 -16.40
C ALA A 161 -4.06 12.71 -17.50
N ASP A 162 -4.06 13.29 -18.71
CA ASP A 162 -3.24 12.85 -19.84
C ASP A 162 -1.73 12.96 -19.53
N ARG A 163 -1.32 14.04 -18.86
CA ARG A 163 0.08 14.24 -18.45
C ARG A 163 0.50 13.20 -17.42
N THR A 164 -0.34 12.97 -16.42
CA THR A 164 -0.11 11.97 -15.37
C THR A 164 -0.05 10.57 -15.94
N LEU A 165 -0.99 10.21 -16.81
CA LEU A 165 -1.03 8.93 -17.52
C LEU A 165 0.23 8.70 -18.35
N LYS A 166 0.65 9.69 -19.14
CA LYS A 166 1.86 9.59 -19.96
C LYS A 166 3.10 9.33 -19.10
N SER A 167 3.27 10.08 -18.01
CA SER A 167 4.37 9.85 -17.06
C SER A 167 4.28 8.47 -16.40
N GLY A 168 3.07 8.02 -16.09
CA GLY A 168 2.83 6.69 -15.53
C GLY A 168 3.24 5.58 -16.49
N LEU A 169 2.84 5.66 -17.75
CA LEU A 169 3.19 4.68 -18.80
C LEU A 169 4.71 4.59 -19.03
N GLU A 170 5.41 5.72 -19.01
CA GLU A 170 6.87 5.75 -19.17
C GLU A 170 7.62 5.11 -17.98
N GLN A 171 7.02 5.12 -16.79
CA GLN A 171 7.68 4.72 -15.53
C GLN A 171 7.18 3.39 -14.95
N SER A 172 5.99 2.94 -15.35
CA SER A 172 5.29 1.79 -14.77
C SER A 172 5.07 0.71 -15.83
N GLN A 173 5.85 -0.36 -15.75
CA GLN A 173 5.59 -1.55 -16.57
C GLN A 173 4.24 -2.20 -16.26
N PRO A 174 3.78 -2.29 -14.99
CA PRO A 174 2.49 -2.89 -14.69
C PRO A 174 1.33 -2.09 -15.29
N LEU A 175 1.39 -0.75 -15.27
CA LEU A 175 0.38 0.09 -15.91
C LEU A 175 0.35 -0.17 -17.42
N SER A 176 1.52 -0.19 -18.06
CA SER A 176 1.64 -0.45 -19.51
C SER A 176 1.13 -1.83 -19.89
N ARG A 177 1.41 -2.86 -19.06
CA ARG A 177 0.91 -4.22 -19.27
C ARG A 177 -0.61 -4.29 -19.09
N TRP A 178 -1.15 -3.65 -18.07
CA TRP A 178 -2.60 -3.64 -17.84
C TRP A 178 -3.34 -2.91 -18.97
N LEU A 179 -2.81 -1.78 -19.43
CA LEU A 179 -3.37 -1.02 -20.55
C LEU A 179 -3.15 -1.67 -21.93
N SER A 180 -2.33 -2.72 -22.03
CA SER A 180 -2.08 -3.40 -23.31
C SER A 180 -3.31 -4.06 -23.95
N ALA A 181 -4.35 -4.32 -23.15
CA ALA A 181 -5.64 -4.79 -23.64
C ALA A 181 -6.48 -3.68 -24.33
N TYR A 182 -6.10 -2.41 -24.16
CA TYR A 182 -6.83 -1.24 -24.66
C TYR A 182 -5.95 -0.42 -25.61
N PRO A 183 -5.90 -0.77 -26.91
CA PRO A 183 -4.97 -0.20 -27.87
C PRO A 183 -5.17 1.31 -28.14
N LEU A 184 -6.24 1.92 -27.63
CA LEU A 184 -6.45 3.36 -27.73
C LEU A 184 -5.61 4.17 -26.72
N PHE A 185 -4.94 3.50 -25.78
CA PHE A 185 -4.11 4.10 -24.73
C PHE A 185 -2.60 3.93 -24.95
N LEU A 186 -2.19 3.20 -26.00
CA LEU A 186 -0.80 2.92 -26.39
C LEU A 186 -0.44 3.61 -27.71
#